data_AF-A0AAV1XFK1-F1
#
_entry.id   AF-A0AAV1XFK1-F1
#
_cell.length_a   1.000
_cell.length_b   1.000
_cell.length_c   1.000
_cell.angle_alpha   90.00
_cell.angle_beta   90.00
_cell.angle_gamma   90.00
#
_symmetry.space_group_name_H-M   'P 1'
#
loop_
_entity.id
_entity.type
_entity.pdbx_description
1 polymer ?
#
loop_
_entity_poly.entity_id
_entity_poly.type
_entity_poly.pdbx_seq_one_letter_code
_entity_poly.pdbx_strand_id
1 'polypeptide(L)' 'MRRDINVLIFLDVRKALEEGMKLYISENKVLLTEGFDGVVPTKYFQKARHRMV' A
#
# COMPACT_ATOMS: atom_id res chain seq x y z
N MET A 1 14.06 4.90 -4.68
CA MET A 1 12.71 4.80 -5.27
C MET A 1 12.86 4.55 -6.76
N ARG A 2 12.16 3.57 -7.36
CA ARG A 2 12.30 3.27 -8.79
C ARG A 2 12.00 4.51 -9.62
N ARG A 3 12.81 4.76 -10.65
CA ARG A 3 12.70 5.98 -11.45
C ARG A 3 11.46 6.01 -12.33
N ASP A 4 10.82 4.88 -12.61
CA ASP A 4 9.70 4.79 -13.56
C ASP A 4 8.38 4.43 -12.85
N ILE A 5 7.96 5.26 -11.90
CA ILE A 5 6.66 5.10 -11.23
C ILE A 5 5.70 6.12 -11.80
N ASN A 6 4.61 5.66 -12.41
CA ASN A 6 3.56 6.53 -12.96
C ASN A 6 2.54 6.96 -11.89
N VAL A 7 2.28 6.11 -10.89
CA VAL A 7 1.20 6.31 -9.90
C VAL A 7 1.70 6.05 -8.49
N LEU A 8 1.33 6.94 -7.57
CA LEU A 8 1.51 6.79 -6.14
C LEU A 8 0.15 6.50 -5.50
N ILE A 9 0.03 5.36 -4.83
CA ILE A 9 -1.13 4.96 -4.05
C ILE A 9 -0.82 5.15 -2.57
N PHE A 10 -1.71 5.83 -1.85
CA PHE A 10 -1.65 6.06 -0.41
C PHE A 10 -2.62 5.08 0.26
N LEU A 11 -2.09 4.16 1.04
CA LEU A 11 -2.86 3.14 1.76
C LEU A 11 -3.33 3.68 3.12
N ASP A 12 -4.60 3.45 3.44
CA ASP A 12 -5.13 3.63 4.79
C ASP A 12 -4.70 2.46 5.68
N VAL A 13 -3.54 2.62 6.31
CA VAL A 13 -2.95 1.59 7.17
C VAL A 13 -3.84 1.30 8.38
N ARG A 14 -4.49 2.31 8.97
CA ARG A 14 -5.35 2.13 10.14
C ARG A 14 -6.53 1.23 9.79
N LYS A 15 -7.28 1.60 8.76
CA LYS A 15 -8.44 0.83 8.30
C LYS A 15 -8.06 -0.58 7.86
N ALA A 16 -6.92 -0.73 7.17
CA ALA A 16 -6.43 -2.04 6.75
C ALA A 16 -6.15 -2.95 7.95
N LEU A 17 -5.48 -2.45 8.99
CA LEU A 17 -5.20 -3.20 10.21
C LEU A 17 -6.46 -3.53 11.01
N GLU A 18 -7.39 -2.58 11.14
CA GLU A 18 -8.69 -2.78 11.83
C GLU A 18 -9.53 -3.88 11.16
N GLU A 19 -9.48 -3.97 9.83
CA GLU A 19 -10.17 -5.01 9.05
C GLU A 19 -9.35 -6.30 8.86
N GLY A 20 -8.21 -6.43 9.55
CA GLY A 20 -7.44 -7.67 9.64
C GLY A 20 -6.38 -7.90 8.55
N MET A 21 -6.03 -6.88 7.76
CA MET A 21 -4.93 -6.99 6.79
C MET A 21 -3.59 -7.10 7.54
N LYS A 22 -2.84 -8.17 7.26
CA LYS A 22 -1.50 -8.33 7.85
C LYS A 22 -0.49 -7.44 7.13
N LEU A 23 0.22 -6.63 7.89
CA LEU A 23 1.32 -5.80 7.42
C LEU A 23 2.61 -6.23 8.14
N TYR A 24 3.69 -6.35 7.38
CA TYR A 24 5.01 -6.74 7.87
C TYR A 24 6.02 -5.64 7.53
N ILE A 25 6.96 -5.37 8.43
CA ILE A 25 8.07 -4.45 8.16
C ILE A 25 9.33 -5.30 7.91
N SER A 26 9.91 -5.17 6.72
CA SER A 26 11.20 -5.79 6.40
C SER A 26 12.38 -4.99 7.00
N GLU A 27 13.56 -5.60 7.04
CA GLU A 27 14.79 -4.99 7.55
C GLU A 27 15.14 -3.65 6.87
N ASN A 28 14.86 -3.54 5.57
CA ASN A 28 15.05 -2.30 4.79
C ASN A 28 13.89 -1.28 4.95
N LYS A 29 13.04 -1.45 5.97
CA LYS A 29 11.93 -0.56 6.32
C LYS A 29 10.86 -0.43 5.24
N VAL A 30 10.65 -1.51 4.47
CA VAL A 30 9.54 -1.60 3.50
C VAL A 30 8.37 -2.34 4.13
N LEU A 31 7.16 -1.82 3.93
CA LEU A 31 5.93 -2.52 4.32
C LEU A 31 5.57 -3.57 3.27
N LEU A 32 5.30 -4.77 3.72
CA LEU A 32 4.86 -5.91 2.92
C LEU A 32 3.47 -6.35 3.39
N THR A 33 2.65 -6.86 2.48
CA THR A 33 1.35 -7.44 2.79
C THR A 33 1.01 -8.52 1.76
N GLU A 34 0.32 -9.55 2.22
CA GLU A 34 -0.32 -10.54 1.34
C GLU A 34 -1.66 -10.03 0.76
N GLY A 35 -2.19 -8.92 1.30
CA GLY A 35 -3.54 -8.47 0.98
C GLY A 35 -4.61 -9.44 1.47
N PHE A 36 -5.77 -9.39 0.85
CA PHE A 36 -6.82 -10.40 0.99
C PHE A 36 -6.86 -11.20 -0.30
N ASP A 37 -6.70 -12.52 -0.21
CA ASP A 37 -6.62 -13.43 -1.36
C ASP A 37 -5.60 -12.97 -2.43
N GLY A 38 -4.46 -12.41 -1.97
CA GLY A 38 -3.39 -11.94 -2.85
C GLY A 38 -3.58 -10.53 -3.42
N VAL A 39 -4.64 -9.80 -3.03
CA VAL A 39 -4.99 -8.48 -3.58
C VAL A 39 -5.18 -7.46 -2.46
N VAL A 40 -4.74 -6.22 -2.67
CA VAL A 40 -5.11 -5.09 -1.80
C VAL A 40 -6.34 -4.38 -2.39
N PRO A 41 -7.53 -4.48 -1.76
CA PRO A 41 -8.73 -3.82 -2.27
C PRO A 41 -8.60 -2.29 -2.31
N THR A 42 -9.18 -1.67 -3.33
CA THR A 42 -9.14 -0.20 -3.52
C THR A 42 -9.87 0.57 -2.40
N LYS A 43 -10.76 -0.07 -1.63
CA LYS A 43 -11.43 0.53 -0.45
C LYS A 43 -10.47 0.96 0.67
N TYR A 44 -9.21 0.52 0.61
CA TYR A 44 -8.14 0.94 1.52
C TYR A 44 -7.27 2.05 0.92
N PHE A 45 -7.54 2.53 -0.29
CA PHE A 45 -6.76 3.62 -0.88
C PHE A 45 -7.32 4.96 -0.40
N GLN A 46 -6.54 5.73 0.34
CA GLN A 46 -6.87 7.11 0.69
C GLN A 46 -6.79 8.03 -0.53
N LYS A 47 -5.81 7.78 -1.41
CA LYS A 47 -5.57 8.56 -2.62
C LYS A 47 -4.75 7.78 -3.63
N ALA A 48 -5.03 7.99 -4.90
CA ALA A 48 -4.11 7.68 -6.00
C ALA A 48 -3.75 8.99 -6.71
N ARG A 49 -2.47 9.19 -7.05
CA ARG A 49 -2.03 10.36 -7.83
C ARG A 49 -1.00 9.98 -8.85
N HIS A 50 -1.03 10.67 -9.99
CA HIS A 50 0.08 10.60 -10.94
C HIS A 50 1.33 11.21 -10.30
N ARG A 51 2.50 10.64 -10.59
CA ARG A 51 3.75 11.26 -10.18
C ARG A 51 4.00 12.48 -11.07
N MET A 52 3.87 13.68 -10.52
CA MET A 52 4.31 14.88 -11.21
C MET A 52 5.84 14.88 -11.18
N VAL A 53 6.44 14.87 -12.37
CA VAL A 53 7.89 15.02 -12.60
C VAL A 53 8.36 16.41 -12.22
#